data_AF-A0A6D2K4I0-F1
#
_entry.id   AF-A0A6D2K4I0-F1
#
_cell.length_a   1.000
_cell.length_b   1.000
_cell.length_c   1.000
_cell.angle_alpha   90.00
_cell.angle_beta   90.00
_cell.angle_gamma   90.00
#
_symmetry.space_group_name_H-M   'P 1'
#
loop_
_entity.id
_entity.type
_entity.pdbx_description
1 polymer ?
#
loop_
_entity_poly.entity_id
_entity_poly.type
_entity_poly.pdbx_seq_one_letter_code
_entity_poly.pdbx_strand_id
1 'polypeptide(L)'
;MVSPPELKPHAANYFKAILGSTDMPVSAISTSDLSNLLPYRCSEASATSLLHPMFEEEITKTLLSLPTDKCPGPDSYPLEFSRLLGSRCGLRWLQ
;
A
#
# COMPACT_ATOMS: atom_id res chain seq x y z
N MET A 1 -21.94 21.16 -27.82
CA MET A 1 -20.55 20.66 -27.97
C MET A 1 -19.70 21.40 -26.95
N VAL A 2 -19.03 20.69 -26.04
CA VAL A 2 -18.19 21.31 -24.99
C VAL A 2 -16.87 21.77 -25.60
N SER A 3 -16.44 23.00 -25.28
CA SER A 3 -15.20 23.56 -25.81
C SER A 3 -13.96 22.92 -25.13
N PRO A 4 -12.78 22.86 -25.78
CA PRO A 4 -11.59 22.23 -25.22
C PRO A 4 -11.19 22.67 -23.79
N PRO A 5 -11.26 23.96 -23.39
CA PRO A 5 -10.96 24.35 -22.02
C PRO A 5 -12.02 23.90 -21.00
N GLU A 6 -13.25 23.66 -21.45
CA GLU A 6 -14.37 23.22 -20.63
C GLU A 6 -14.47 21.69 -20.53
N LEU A 7 -13.74 20.93 -21.36
CA LEU A 7 -13.79 19.47 -21.38
C LEU A 7 -13.35 18.86 -20.03
N LYS A 8 -12.28 19.39 -19.44
CA LYS A 8 -11.76 18.90 -18.15
C LYS A 8 -12.76 19.13 -17.00
N PRO A 9 -13.26 20.35 -16.75
CA PRO A 9 -14.26 20.56 -15.70
C PRO A 9 -15.57 19.82 -16.01
N HIS A 10 -15.97 19.72 -17.28
CA HIS A 10 -17.15 18.94 -17.66
C HIS A 10 -16.99 17.44 -17.35
N ALA A 11 -15.86 16.83 -17.68
CA ALA A 11 -15.58 15.44 -17.37
C ALA A 11 -15.52 15.19 -15.85
N ALA A 12 -14.84 16.07 -15.10
CA ALA A 12 -14.79 15.98 -13.65
C ALA A 12 -16.20 16.08 -13.02
N ASN A 13 -17.02 17.03 -13.49
CA ASN A 13 -18.39 17.19 -13.02
C ASN A 13 -19.29 16.01 -13.40
N TYR A 14 -19.15 15.48 -14.62
CA TYR A 14 -19.88 14.30 -15.08
C TYR A 14 -19.58 13.08 -14.21
N PHE A 15 -18.30 12.78 -13.98
CA PHE A 15 -17.93 11.65 -13.13
C PHE A 15 -18.26 11.88 -11.66
N LYS A 16 -18.16 13.12 -11.16
CA LYS A 16 -18.62 13.46 -9.80
C LYS A 16 -20.13 13.24 -9.64
N ALA A 17 -20.92 13.56 -10.66
CA ALA A 17 -22.36 13.33 -10.64
C ALA A 17 -22.71 11.83 -10.65
N ILE A 18 -21.91 11.00 -11.34
CA ILE A 18 -22.13 9.54 -11.41
C ILE A 18 -21.63 8.82 -10.15
N LEU A 19 -20.41 9.14 -9.71
CA LEU A 19 -19.75 8.48 -8.58
C LEU A 19 -20.26 8.99 -7.22
N GLY A 20 -20.97 10.12 -7.21
CA GLY A 20 -21.50 10.74 -6.00
C GLY A 20 -20.46 11.57 -5.24
N SER A 21 -20.79 11.93 -4.00
CA SER A 21 -19.87 12.61 -3.09
C SER A 21 -18.99 11.59 -2.37
N THR A 22 -17.68 11.76 -2.38
CA THR A 22 -16.72 10.89 -1.67
C THR A 22 -16.64 11.20 -0.17
N ASP A 23 -17.15 12.37 0.25
CA ASP A 23 -17.28 12.74 1.66
C ASP A 23 -18.43 11.98 2.30
N MET A 24 -18.12 10.77 2.77
CA MET A 24 -18.98 10.01 3.67
C MET A 24 -18.37 10.13 5.07
N PRO A 25 -18.69 11.19 5.86
CA PRO A 25 -18.11 11.39 7.20
C PRO A 25 -18.51 10.27 8.17
N VAL A 26 -19.59 9.56 7.87
CA VAL A 26 -20.09 8.42 8.62
C VAL A 26 -20.34 7.29 7.62
N SER A 27 -19.65 6.16 7.80
CA SER A 27 -19.95 4.95 7.02
C SER A 27 -21.38 4.52 7.28
N ALA A 28 -22.11 4.19 6.21
CA ALA A 28 -23.48 3.69 6.31
C ALA A 28 -23.59 2.32 7.01
N ILE A 29 -22.46 1.64 7.22
CA ILE A 29 -22.36 0.32 7.82
C ILE A 29 -21.47 0.38 9.06
N SER A 30 -21.87 -0.31 10.13
CA SER A 30 -21.06 -0.42 11.33
C SER A 30 -19.94 -1.46 11.14
N THR A 31 -18.88 -1.37 11.94
CA THR A 31 -17.82 -2.39 11.96
C THR A 31 -18.33 -3.77 12.35
N SER A 32 -19.40 -3.84 13.16
CA SER A 32 -20.11 -5.07 13.51
C SER A 32 -20.83 -5.69 12.32
N ASP A 33 -21.47 -4.89 11.47
CA ASP A 33 -22.16 -5.38 10.27
C ASP A 33 -21.16 -5.90 9.23
N LEU A 34 -20.05 -5.16 9.07
CA LEU A 34 -18.93 -5.57 8.23
C LEU A 34 -18.32 -6.89 8.76
N SER A 35 -18.33 -7.06 10.08
CA SER A 35 -17.92 -8.28 10.76
C SER A 35 -18.90 -9.46 10.60
N ASN A 36 -20.06 -9.28 9.98
CA ASN A 36 -20.92 -10.40 9.60
C ASN A 36 -20.72 -10.79 8.13
N LEU A 37 -20.19 -9.88 7.30
CA LEU A 37 -19.97 -10.07 5.87
C LEU A 37 -18.61 -10.70 5.53
N LEU A 38 -17.57 -10.36 6.29
CA LEU A 38 -16.22 -10.86 6.03
C LEU A 38 -16.01 -12.21 6.72
N PRO A 39 -15.86 -13.34 6.02
CA PRO A 39 -15.68 -14.64 6.67
C PRO A 39 -14.35 -14.79 7.42
N TYR A 40 -13.33 -14.02 7.03
CA TYR A 40 -12.01 -14.06 7.65
C TYR A 40 -11.77 -12.86 8.57
N ARG A 41 -11.31 -13.11 9.80
CA ARG A 41 -10.80 -12.10 10.73
C ARG A 41 -9.29 -12.24 10.83
N CYS A 42 -8.60 -11.10 10.84
CA CYS A 42 -7.19 -11.07 11.22
C CYS A 42 -7.09 -11.62 12.65
N SER A 43 -6.30 -12.68 12.85
CA SER A 43 -6.07 -13.20 14.20
C SER A 43 -5.35 -12.13 15.04
N GLU A 44 -5.56 -12.13 16.35
CA GLU A 44 -4.84 -11.22 17.25
C GLU A 44 -3.32 -11.38 17.09
N ALA A 45 -2.84 -12.61 16.96
CA ALA A 45 -1.42 -12.89 16.69
C ALA A 45 -0.91 -12.24 15.40
N SER A 46 -1.70 -12.30 14.31
CA SER A 46 -1.35 -11.65 13.04
C SER A 46 -1.38 -10.13 13.18
N ALA A 47 -2.37 -9.57 13.87
CA ALA A 47 -2.46 -8.13 14.11
C ALA A 47 -1.29 -7.63 14.96
N THR A 48 -0.95 -8.32 16.04
CA THR A 48 0.21 -7.99 16.89
C THR A 48 1.52 -8.12 16.12
N SER A 49 1.66 -9.13 15.25
CA SER A 49 2.85 -9.28 14.41
C SER A 49 3.02 -8.12 13.43
N LEU A 50 1.94 -7.56 12.89
CA LEU A 50 1.99 -6.40 11.99
C LEU A 50 2.35 -5.10 12.73
N LEU A 51 2.05 -5.03 14.02
CA LEU A 51 2.40 -3.90 14.88
C LEU A 51 3.78 -4.04 15.53
N HIS A 52 4.46 -5.18 15.33
CA HIS A 52 5.76 -5.41 15.92
C HIS A 52 6.79 -4.41 15.34
N PRO A 53 7.59 -3.74 16.19
CA PRO A 53 8.66 -2.88 15.71
C PRO A 53 9.65 -3.70 14.88
N MET A 54 10.02 -3.19 13.70
CA MET A 54 11.03 -3.84 12.87
C MET A 54 12.43 -3.39 13.27
N PHE A 55 13.34 -4.35 13.44
CA PHE A 55 14.74 -4.09 13.75
C PHE A 55 15.64 -4.19 12.51
N GLU A 56 16.74 -3.45 12.52
CA GLU A 56 17.79 -3.47 11.47
C GLU A 56 18.26 -4.89 11.13
N GLU A 57 18.46 -5.72 12.16
CA GLU A 57 18.89 -7.10 12.02
C GLU A 57 17.86 -7.95 11.26
N GLU A 58 16.57 -7.72 11.50
CA GLU A 58 15.48 -8.44 10.83
C GLU A 58 15.39 -8.08 9.36
N ILE A 59 15.55 -6.80 9.04
CA ILE A 59 15.56 -6.31 7.66
C ILE A 59 16.73 -6.93 6.90
N THR A 60 17.92 -6.89 7.50
CA THR A 60 19.15 -7.43 6.91
C THR A 60 19.03 -8.94 6.70
N LYS A 61 18.59 -9.68 7.71
CA LYS A 61 18.36 -11.13 7.62
C LYS A 61 17.35 -11.48 6.55
N THR A 62 16.26 -10.73 6.45
CA THR A 62 15.21 -10.95 5.44
C THR A 62 15.75 -10.70 4.04
N LEU A 63 16.46 -9.60 3.82
CA LEU A 63 17.04 -9.23 2.52
C LEU A 63 18.09 -10.25 2.04
N LEU A 64 18.89 -10.80 2.96
CA LEU A 64 19.86 -11.85 2.66
C LEU A 64 19.20 -13.21 2.42
N SER A 65 18.02 -13.48 3.01
CA SER A 65 17.27 -14.72 2.81
C SER A 65 16.58 -14.83 1.44
N LEU A 66 16.47 -13.73 0.71
CA LEU A 66 15.81 -13.72 -0.60
C LEU A 66 16.65 -14.49 -1.66
N PRO A 67 16.02 -15.34 -2.50
CA PRO A 67 16.72 -16.01 -3.59
C PRO A 67 17.31 -15.02 -4.60
N THR A 68 18.55 -15.26 -5.03
CA THR A 68 19.26 -14.43 -6.01
C THR A 68 18.64 -14.49 -7.41
N ASP A 69 17.92 -15.56 -7.72
CA ASP A 69 17.36 -15.81 -9.05
C ASP A 69 15.94 -15.22 -9.21
N LYS A 70 15.55 -14.28 -8.33
CA LYS A 70 14.28 -13.57 -8.49
C LYS A 70 14.38 -12.56 -9.62
N CYS A 71 13.45 -12.65 -10.56
CA CYS A 71 13.26 -11.62 -11.59
C CYS A 71 13.00 -10.24 -10.95
N PRO A 72 13.52 -9.15 -11.56
CA PRO A 72 13.26 -7.80 -11.10
C PRO A 72 11.76 -7.48 -11.17
N GLY A 73 11.31 -6.61 -10.26
CA GLY A 73 9.93 -6.15 -10.21
C GLY A 73 9.58 -5.20 -11.37
N PRO A 74 8.36 -4.63 -11.38
CA PRO A 74 7.98 -3.59 -12.36
C PRO A 74 8.85 -2.32 -12.26
N ASP A 75 9.58 -2.16 -11.16
CA ASP A 75 10.59 -1.12 -10.94
C ASP A 75 11.94 -1.40 -11.62
N SER A 76 12.11 -2.59 -12.21
CA SER A 76 13.30 -3.04 -12.95
C SER A 76 14.59 -3.15 -12.13
N TYR A 77 14.52 -3.08 -10.78
CA TYR A 77 15.71 -3.23 -9.93
C TYR A 77 15.94 -4.70 -9.54
N PRO A 78 17.15 -5.25 -9.74
CA PRO A 78 17.48 -6.59 -9.26
C PRO A 78 17.71 -6.59 -7.75
N LEU A 79 17.54 -7.73 -7.09
CA LEU A 79 17.74 -7.88 -5.64
C LEU A 79 19.13 -7.41 -5.16
N GLU A 80 20.15 -7.60 -5.99
CA GLU A 80 21.52 -7.17 -5.71
C GLU A 80 21.62 -5.64 -5.53
N PHE A 81 20.78 -4.88 -6.24
CA PHE A 81 20.71 -3.43 -6.05
C PHE A 81 20.23 -3.08 -4.63
N SER A 82 19.19 -3.75 -4.14
CA SER A 82 18.67 -3.54 -2.79
C SER A 82 19.69 -3.95 -1.70
N ARG A 83 20.43 -5.04 -1.91
CA ARG A 83 21.52 -5.48 -1.01
C ARG A 83 22.67 -4.49 -0.93
N LEU A 84 23.08 -3.93 -2.07
CA LEU A 84 24.12 -2.92 -2.15
C LEU A 84 23.67 -1.59 -1.54
N LEU A 85 22.42 -1.19 -1.78
CA LEU A 85 21.86 0.04 -1.22
C LEU A 85 21.74 -0.05 0.31
N GLY A 86 21.25 -1.18 0.83
CA GLY A 86 21.18 -1.44 2.28
C GLY A 86 22.55 -1.32 2.96
N SER A 87 23.58 -1.91 2.35
CA SER A 87 24.97 -1.86 2.86
C SER A 87 25.61 -0.46 2.79
N ARG A 88 25.27 0.37 1.79
CA ARG A 88 25.86 1.71 1.61
C ARG A 88 25.12 2.82 2.34
N CYS A 89 23.79 2.70 2.49
CA CYS A 89 22.98 3.76 3.07
C CYS A 89 22.83 3.67 4.59
N GLY A 90 23.28 2.58 5.24
CA GLY A 90 23.23 2.42 6.70
C GLY A 90 21.86 2.82 7.24
N LEU A 91 20.81 2.11 6.78
CA LEU A 91 19.43 2.20 7.27
C LEU A 91 18.87 3.60 7.58
N ARG A 92 19.29 4.62 6.83
CA ARG A 92 18.78 5.99 6.94
C ARG A 92 17.41 6.21 6.27
N TRP A 93 16.63 5.13 6.14
CA TRP A 93 15.28 5.13 5.56
C TRP A 93 14.18 4.94 6.62
N LEU A 94 14.56 4.77 7.90
CA LEU A 94 13.66 4.57 9.04
C LEU A 94 13.78 5.67 10.11
N GLN A 95 14.03 6.92 9.68
CA GLN A 95 13.84 8.12 10.50
C GLN A 95 12.82 9.04 9.88
#